data_AF-A0AA41VU70-F1
#
_entry.id   AF-A0AA41VU70-F1
#
_cell.length_a   1.000
_cell.length_b   1.000
_cell.length_c   1.000
_cell.angle_alpha   90.00
_cell.angle_beta   90.00
_cell.angle_gamma   90.00
#
_symmetry.space_group_name_H-M   'P 1'
#
loop_
_entity.id
_entity.type
_entity.pdbx_description
1 polymer ?
#
loop_
_entity_poly.entity_id
_entity_poly.type
_entity_poly.pdbx_seq_one_letter_code
_entity_poly.pdbx_strand_id
1 'polypeptide(L)' 'MAQIHNLQVELKAKCSAEKLFAVLTRDAPKIPKYAPQMIHNVQVLPGDGDVRVGSIFVWDYVQ' A
#
# COMPACT_ATOMS: atom_id res chain seq x y z
N MET A 1 6.61 -24.96 16.36
CA MET A 1 7.23 -24.64 15.04
C MET A 1 6.31 -23.70 14.31
N ALA A 2 6.81 -22.59 13.74
CA ALA A 2 5.99 -21.68 12.95
C ALA A 2 5.69 -22.31 11.58
N GLN A 3 4.42 -22.34 11.17
CA GLN A 3 4.04 -22.79 9.83
C GLN A 3 4.14 -21.62 8.85
N ILE A 4 5.24 -21.57 8.09
CA ILE A 4 5.50 -20.51 7.11
C ILE A 4 5.02 -21.02 5.74
N HIS A 5 4.10 -20.29 5.11
CA HIS A 5 3.58 -20.55 3.77
C HIS A 5 3.83 -19.33 2.88
N ASN A 6 4.01 -19.55 1.56
CA ASN A 6 4.27 -18.48 0.59
C ASN A 6 3.25 -18.57 -0.56
N LEU A 7 2.53 -17.47 -0.82
CA LEU A 7 1.65 -17.30 -1.96
C LEU A 7 2.18 -16.14 -2.80
N GLN A 8 2.41 -16.37 -4.10
CA GLN A 8 2.96 -15.37 -5.02
C GLN A 8 2.04 -15.18 -6.22
N VAL A 9 1.95 -13.94 -6.70
CA VAL A 9 1.19 -13.56 -7.90
C VAL A 9 2.06 -12.61 -8.72
N GLU A 10 2.12 -12.83 -10.04
CA GLU A 10 2.83 -11.97 -10.98
C GLU A 10 1.85 -11.42 -12.02
N LEU A 11 1.96 -10.13 -12.32
CA LEU A 11 1.10 -9.44 -13.30
C LEU A 11 1.88 -8.36 -14.05
N LYS A 12 1.60 -8.20 -15.35
CA LYS A 12 2.22 -7.17 -16.20
C LYS A 12 1.40 -5.89 -16.18
N ALA A 13 1.96 -4.82 -15.60
CA ALA A 13 1.37 -3.49 -15.64
C ALA A 13 1.85 -2.68 -16.85
N LYS A 14 0.98 -1.85 -17.42
CA LYS A 14 1.29 -0.93 -18.54
C LYS A 14 1.60 0.50 -18.04
N CYS A 15 2.20 0.64 -16.87
CA CYS A 15 2.52 1.94 -16.26
C CYS A 15 4.02 2.05 -15.92
N SER A 16 4.48 3.26 -15.59
CA SER A 16 5.85 3.47 -15.10
C SER A 16 6.07 2.68 -13.82
N ALA A 17 7.19 1.96 -13.77
CA ALA A 17 7.59 1.17 -12.61
C ALA A 17 7.82 2.07 -11.39
N GLU A 18 8.44 3.23 -11.59
CA GLU A 18 8.75 4.20 -10.54
C GLU A 18 7.48 4.75 -9.89
N LYS A 19 6.48 5.09 -10.71
CA LYS A 19 5.20 5.61 -10.22
C LYS A 19 4.40 4.53 -9.49
N LEU A 20 4.36 3.31 -10.03
CA LEU A 20 3.68 2.20 -9.36
C LEU A 20 4.34 1.89 -8.01
N PHE A 21 5.67 1.83 -7.97
CA PHE A 21 6.43 1.62 -6.74
C PHE A 21 6.17 2.72 -5.71
N ALA A 22 6.14 3.99 -6.13
CA ALA A 22 5.86 5.10 -5.22
C ALA A 22 4.46 5.00 -4.60
N VAL A 23 3.42 4.73 -5.42
CA VAL A 23 2.04 4.56 -4.97
C VAL A 23 1.90 3.39 -3.99
N LEU A 24 2.59 2.28 -4.22
CA LEU A 24 2.55 1.11 -3.32
C LEU A 24 3.38 1.30 -2.03
N THR A 25 4.12 2.41 -1.90
CA THR A 25 5.00 2.67 -0.75
C THR A 25 4.73 4.05 -0.12
N ARG A 26 5.55 5.05 -0.44
CA ARG A 26 5.49 6.41 0.14
C ARG A 26 4.21 7.17 -0.15
N ASP A 27 3.58 6.87 -1.28
CA ASP A 27 2.36 7.53 -1.73
C ASP A 27 1.10 6.69 -1.45
N ALA A 28 1.19 5.63 -0.64
CA ALA A 28 0.05 4.77 -0.30
C ALA A 28 -1.19 5.53 0.24
N PRO A 29 -1.06 6.65 1.00
CA PRO A 29 -2.20 7.49 1.38
C PRO A 29 -3.02 8.05 0.21
N LYS A 30 -2.47 8.06 -1.01
CA LYS A 30 -3.17 8.50 -2.23
C LYS A 30 -3.98 7.39 -2.89
N ILE A 31 -3.75 6.12 -2.55
CA ILE A 31 -4.43 4.95 -3.16
C ILE A 31 -5.96 5.04 -3.14
N PRO A 32 -6.63 5.50 -2.05
CA PRO A 32 -8.08 5.64 -2.05
C PRO A 32 -8.63 6.51 -3.19
N LYS A 33 -7.82 7.44 -3.73
CA LYS A 33 -8.21 8.26 -4.89
C LYS A 33 -8.20 7.49 -6.21
N TYR A 34 -7.38 6.44 -6.31
CA TYR A 34 -7.22 5.63 -7.53
C TYR A 34 -8.06 4.36 -7.51
N ALA A 35 -8.31 3.80 -6.33
CA ALA A 35 -9.08 2.57 -6.16
C ALA A 35 -10.09 2.66 -4.99
N PRO A 36 -11.01 3.66 -5.00
CA PRO A 36 -11.97 3.87 -3.92
C PRO A 36 -12.92 2.68 -3.71
N GLN A 37 -13.12 1.86 -4.76
CA GLN A 37 -13.94 0.65 -4.72
C GLN A 37 -13.31 -0.51 -3.93
N MET A 38 -12.05 -0.39 -3.53
CA MET A 38 -11.32 -1.42 -2.79
C MET A 38 -10.77 -0.90 -1.46
N ILE A 39 -10.38 0.38 -1.40
CA ILE A 39 -9.74 0.99 -0.23
C ILE A 39 -10.41 2.33 0.06
N HIS A 40 -11.02 2.44 1.25
CA HIS A 40 -11.65 3.67 1.73
C HIS A 40 -10.63 4.67 2.25
N ASN A 41 -9.65 4.22 3.03
CA ASN A 41 -8.68 5.10 3.67
C ASN A 41 -7.34 4.38 3.94
N VAL A 42 -6.26 5.17 3.99
CA VAL A 42 -4.93 4.71 4.38
C VAL A 42 -4.30 5.77 5.27
N GLN A 43 -4.14 5.45 6.55
CA GLN A 43 -3.52 6.33 7.54
C GLN A 43 -2.10 5.87 7.82
N VAL A 44 -1.19 6.81 8.06
CA VAL A 44 0.21 6.53 8.41
C VAL A 44 0.50 7.05 9.79
N LEU A 45 1.18 6.24 10.61
CA LEU A 45 1.56 6.58 11.98
C LEU A 45 3.09 6.53 12.16
N PRO A 46 3.67 7.48 12.94
CA PRO A 46 3.02 8.68 13.48
C PRO A 46 2.70 9.69 12.36
N GLY A 47 1.57 10.41 12.50
CA GLY A 47 0.96 11.23 11.43
C GLY A 47 1.75 12.47 10.99
N ASP A 48 2.84 12.81 11.69
CA ASP A 48 3.57 14.07 11.52
C ASP A 48 4.89 13.92 10.74
N GLY A 49 5.12 12.79 10.07
CA GLY A 49 6.38 12.54 9.37
C GLY A 49 6.24 11.83 8.03
N ASP A 50 7.25 11.99 7.19
CA ASP A 50 7.36 11.26 5.93
C ASP A 50 7.31 9.75 6.17
N VAL A 51 6.69 9.05 5.21
CA VAL A 51 6.74 7.59 5.13
C VAL A 51 8.19 7.15 5.05
N ARG A 52 8.59 6.31 5.99
CA ARG A 52 9.96 5.78 6.11
C ARG A 52 9.93 4.33 6.52
N VAL A 53 11.10 3.70 6.52
CA VAL A 53 11.24 2.34 7.06
C VAL A 53 10.77 2.33 8.51
N GLY A 54 9.87 1.40 8.84
CA GLY A 54 9.24 1.29 10.16
C GLY A 54 7.95 2.10 10.35
N SER A 55 7.50 2.85 9.34
CA SER A 55 6.17 3.47 9.37
C SER A 55 5.06 2.42 9.47
N ILE A 56 4.01 2.73 10.24
CA ILE A 56 2.84 1.87 10.41
C ILE A 56 1.72 2.40 9.50
N PHE A 57 1.12 1.51 8.71
CA PHE A 57 -0.04 1.82 7.89
C PHE A 57 -1.29 1.17 8.48
N VAL A 58 -2.34 1.97 8.63
CA VAL A 58 -3.69 1.49 8.96
C VAL A 58 -4.54 1.59 7.70
N TRP A 59 -4.89 0.43 7.15
CA TRP A 59 -5.69 0.31 5.92
C TRP A 59 -7.15 0.04 6.27
N ASP A 60 -8.03 0.84 5.68
CA ASP A 60 -9.48 0.66 5.73
C ASP A 60 -9.97 0.22 4.36
N TYR A 61 -10.31 -1.06 4.24
CA TYR A 61 -10.72 -1.70 2.98
C TYR A 61 -12.25 -1.69 2.84
N VAL A 62 -12.73 -1.84 1.61
CA VAL A 62 -14.15 -2.14 1.36
C VAL A 62 -14.43 -3.58 1.77
N GLN A 63 -15.52 -3.80 2.51
CA GLN A 63 -15.95 -5.11 3.01
C GLN A 63 -16.67 -5.93 1.94
#